data_AF-A0A0F9I5P4-F1
#
_entry.id   AF-A0A0F9I5P4-F1
#
_cell.length_a   1.000
_cell.length_b   1.000
_cell.length_c   1.000
_cell.angle_alpha   90.00
_cell.angle_beta   90.00
_cell.angle_gamma   90.00
#
_symmetry.space_group_name_H-M   'P 1'
#
loop_
_entity.id
_entity.type
_entity.pdbx_description
1 polymer ?
#
loop_
_entity_poly.entity_id
_entity_poly.type
_entity_poly.pdbx_seq_one_letter_code
_entity_poly.pdbx_strand_id
1 'polypeptide(L)'
;MTPKKLIDNAIIALGKDGITPASKNGKIVFSTNQKPGGPWVYARYTDHNCIFWKNFVFTLVVPQLPKKKRFIPQECMGCYKVVVRPETYKELLLLKDVLYDMNLPGKVGIEVRAEVDALYGGYWYCDGIEEGFDRLGQIRFALSGTKMEAFLKRACTEYEREFGPSDKWKIVPGQKAIEDKVVKMVEIDNTKKSQTIVDVENIMEDWRKFAKACGPNYKASHNYVTYEEGRK
;
A
#
# COMPACT_ATOMS: atom_id res chain seq x y z
N MET A 1 22.13 17.44 10.67
CA MET A 1 22.14 17.23 9.20
C MET A 1 21.02 18.07 8.59
N THR A 2 21.28 18.81 7.51
CA THR A 2 20.27 19.69 6.91
C THR A 2 19.27 18.88 6.08
N PRO A 3 18.01 19.33 5.92
CA PRO A 3 17.04 18.66 5.03
C PRO A 3 17.50 18.54 3.57
N LYS A 4 18.35 19.47 3.09
CA LYS A 4 18.94 19.36 1.74
C LYS A 4 19.87 18.15 1.67
N LYS A 5 20.79 17.99 2.63
CA LYS A 5 21.71 16.85 2.68
C LYS A 5 20.99 15.50 2.85
N LEU A 6 19.87 15.48 3.57
CA LEU A 6 19.00 14.30 3.68
C LEU A 6 18.44 13.86 2.32
N ILE A 7 17.94 14.83 1.56
CA ILE A 7 17.36 14.61 0.24
C ILE A 7 18.44 14.25 -0.78
N ASP A 8 19.58 14.95 -0.78
CA ASP A 8 20.74 14.62 -1.62
C ASP A 8 21.22 13.18 -1.38
N ASN A 9 21.29 12.74 -0.12
CA ASN A 9 21.64 11.37 0.22
C ASN A 9 20.59 10.35 -0.25
N ALA A 10 19.29 10.67 -0.17
CA ALA A 10 18.22 9.82 -0.67
C ALA A 10 18.25 9.69 -2.21
N ILE A 11 18.59 10.77 -2.92
CA ILE A 11 18.81 10.78 -4.38
C ILE A 11 20.01 9.91 -4.76
N ILE A 12 21.12 10.03 -4.03
CA ILE A 12 22.30 9.19 -4.26
C ILE A 12 21.96 7.71 -4.05
N ALA A 13 21.12 7.40 -3.05
CA ALA A 13 20.64 6.04 -2.83
C ALA A 13 19.80 5.53 -4.03
N LEU A 14 18.86 6.34 -4.55
CA LEU A 14 18.08 5.99 -5.75
C LEU A 14 18.97 5.65 -6.96
N GLY A 15 20.03 6.44 -7.18
CA GLY A 15 20.95 6.23 -8.30
C GLY A 15 21.68 4.88 -8.22
N LYS A 16 21.90 4.34 -7.01
CA LYS A 16 22.51 3.02 -6.82
C LYS A 16 21.56 1.87 -7.12
N ASP A 17 20.25 2.09 -6.99
CA ASP A 17 19.21 1.11 -7.32
C ASP A 17 18.80 1.17 -8.81
N GLY A 18 19.56 1.87 -9.65
CA GLY A 18 19.28 2.04 -11.08
C GLY A 18 18.13 2.99 -11.38
N ILE A 19 17.67 3.77 -10.39
CA ILE A 19 16.64 4.79 -10.56
C ILE A 19 17.35 6.13 -10.74
N THR A 20 17.48 6.58 -11.99
CA THR A 20 18.00 7.93 -12.28
C THR A 20 16.86 8.93 -12.14
N PRO A 21 16.89 9.85 -11.15
CA PRO A 21 15.90 10.90 -11.09
C PRO A 21 16.13 11.86 -12.26
N ALA A 22 15.13 11.97 -13.14
CA ALA A 22 15.18 13.00 -14.17
C ALA A 22 15.11 14.38 -13.48
N SER A 23 15.92 15.34 -13.93
CA SER A 23 15.82 16.72 -13.45
C SER A 23 15.03 17.54 -14.46
N LYS A 24 13.98 18.22 -14.00
CA LYS A 24 13.18 19.16 -14.80
C LYS A 24 13.03 20.45 -14.01
N ASN A 25 13.46 21.57 -14.58
CA ASN A 25 13.41 22.90 -13.95
C ASN A 25 14.04 22.95 -12.54
N GLY A 26 15.12 22.19 -12.30
CA GLY A 26 15.80 22.12 -11.01
C GLY A 26 15.07 21.31 -9.93
N LYS A 27 14.00 20.58 -10.30
CA LYS A 27 13.31 19.60 -9.45
C LYS A 27 13.61 18.19 -9.90
N ILE A 28 13.56 17.27 -8.94
CA ILE A 28 13.65 15.83 -9.14
C ILE A 28 12.29 15.36 -9.63
N VAL A 29 12.20 14.75 -10.81
CA VAL A 29 10.98 14.11 -11.29
C VAL A 29 10.92 12.71 -10.70
N PHE A 30 9.91 12.47 -9.87
CA PHE A 30 9.62 11.16 -9.30
C PHE A 30 8.37 10.61 -9.95
N SER A 31 8.56 9.62 -10.82
CA SER A 31 7.43 8.94 -11.47
C SER A 31 6.80 7.94 -10.51
N THR A 32 5.52 8.14 -10.21
CA THR A 32 4.71 7.17 -9.48
C THR A 32 3.92 6.30 -10.45
N ASN A 33 4.33 6.20 -11.71
CA ASN A 33 3.65 5.37 -12.69
C ASN A 33 3.68 3.93 -12.18
N GLN A 34 2.56 3.46 -11.66
CA GLN A 34 2.35 2.04 -11.39
C GLN A 34 2.43 1.38 -12.75
N LYS A 35 3.53 0.67 -13.02
CA LYS A 35 3.62 -0.17 -14.21
C LYS A 35 2.43 -1.12 -14.16
N PRO A 36 1.62 -1.23 -15.24
CA PRO A 36 0.73 -2.37 -15.40
C PRO A 36 1.59 -3.62 -15.23
N GLY A 37 1.33 -4.40 -14.18
CA GLY A 37 2.17 -5.52 -13.79
C GLY A 37 2.35 -5.67 -12.29
N GLY A 38 2.76 -6.87 -11.89
CA GLY A 38 2.70 -7.33 -10.50
C GLY A 38 1.41 -8.13 -10.25
N PRO A 39 1.27 -8.73 -9.06
CA PRO A 39 0.21 -9.70 -8.81
C PRO A 39 -1.17 -9.06 -8.59
N TRP A 40 -1.37 -7.79 -8.91
CA TRP A 40 -2.51 -6.99 -8.47
C TRP A 40 -3.40 -6.55 -9.64
N VAL A 41 -4.68 -6.81 -9.55
CA VAL A 41 -5.73 -6.20 -10.37
C VAL A 41 -6.29 -4.99 -9.62
N TYR A 42 -6.51 -3.89 -10.33
CA TYR A 42 -7.04 -2.63 -9.82
C TYR A 42 -8.36 -2.31 -10.51
N ALA A 43 -9.38 -1.91 -9.74
CA ALA A 43 -10.57 -1.25 -10.31
C ALA A 43 -10.28 0.23 -10.56
N ARG A 44 -9.78 0.92 -9.52
CA ARG A 44 -9.36 2.32 -9.58
C ARG A 44 -8.10 2.55 -8.76
N TYR A 45 -7.27 3.46 -9.22
CA TYR A 45 -6.09 3.93 -8.48
C TYR A 45 -6.47 5.02 -7.48
N THR A 46 -5.96 4.89 -6.25
CA THR A 46 -6.03 5.96 -5.23
C THR A 46 -5.19 7.19 -5.62
N ASP A 47 -5.55 8.37 -5.11
CA ASP A 47 -4.80 9.63 -5.26
C ASP A 47 -3.72 9.85 -4.19
N HIS A 48 -3.57 8.93 -3.22
CA HIS A 48 -2.66 9.06 -2.08
C HIS A 48 -1.15 9.09 -2.40
N ASN A 49 -0.73 9.11 -3.68
CA ASN A 49 0.70 9.08 -4.08
C ASN A 49 1.51 8.03 -3.31
N CYS A 50 0.94 6.84 -3.07
CA CYS A 50 1.51 5.83 -2.17
C CYS A 50 2.96 5.48 -2.50
N ILE A 51 3.33 5.47 -3.78
CA ILE A 51 4.71 5.20 -4.20
C ILE A 51 5.66 6.29 -3.71
N PHE A 52 5.27 7.56 -3.81
CA PHE A 52 6.08 8.66 -3.32
C PHE A 52 6.24 8.60 -1.79
N TRP A 53 5.14 8.55 -1.04
CA TRP A 53 5.24 8.58 0.42
C TRP A 53 5.90 7.32 1.00
N LYS A 54 5.55 6.14 0.49
CA LYS A 54 6.10 4.88 0.98
C LYS A 54 7.51 4.64 0.44
N ASN A 55 7.67 4.58 -0.88
CA ASN A 55 8.91 4.09 -1.49
C ASN A 55 9.99 5.17 -1.53
N PHE A 56 9.64 6.45 -1.57
CA PHE A 56 10.64 7.52 -1.54
C PHE A 56 10.81 8.07 -0.13
N VAL A 57 9.77 8.65 0.46
CA VAL A 57 9.91 9.33 1.76
C VAL A 57 10.23 8.34 2.87
N PHE A 58 9.42 7.30 3.06
CA PHE A 58 9.62 6.36 4.15
C PHE A 58 10.81 5.41 3.94
N THR A 59 11.04 4.91 2.73
CA THR A 59 12.14 3.96 2.49
C THR A 59 13.51 4.64 2.32
N LEU A 60 13.56 5.89 1.84
CA LEU A 60 14.85 6.51 1.46
C LEU A 60 15.17 7.77 2.24
N VAL A 61 14.18 8.62 2.56
CA VAL A 61 14.43 9.85 3.32
C VAL A 61 14.45 9.58 4.82
N VAL A 62 13.42 8.90 5.35
CA VAL A 62 13.26 8.64 6.78
C VAL A 62 14.45 7.87 7.38
N PRO A 63 15.02 6.83 6.75
CA PRO A 63 16.10 6.06 7.37
C PRO A 63 17.39 6.83 7.57
N GLN A 64 17.57 7.93 6.82
CA GLN A 64 18.71 8.85 6.94
C GLN A 64 18.60 9.73 8.21
N LEU A 65 17.43 9.81 8.82
CA LEU A 65 17.25 10.53 10.08
C LEU A 65 17.78 9.70 11.25
N PRO A 66 18.26 10.37 12.33
CA PRO A 66 18.51 9.70 13.60
C PRO A 66 17.27 8.91 14.02
N LYS A 67 17.44 7.70 14.58
CA LYS A 67 16.32 6.78 14.91
C LYS A 67 15.19 7.47 15.69
N LYS A 68 15.52 8.32 16.67
CA LYS A 68 14.56 9.09 17.50
C LYS A 68 13.80 10.20 16.74
N LYS A 69 14.15 10.47 15.48
CA LYS A 69 13.55 11.48 14.60
C LYS A 69 12.88 10.85 13.37
N ARG A 70 12.89 9.52 13.23
CA ARG A 70 12.17 8.83 12.16
C ARG A 70 10.66 8.95 12.38
N PHE A 71 9.90 9.01 11.30
CA PHE A 71 8.45 9.22 11.34
C PHE A 71 7.75 8.48 10.19
N ILE A 72 6.44 8.34 10.30
CA ILE A 72 5.54 7.91 9.22
C ILE A 72 5.00 9.18 8.54
N PRO A 73 4.98 9.27 7.20
CA PRO A 73 4.45 10.44 6.52
C PRO A 73 3.03 10.83 6.98
N GLN A 74 2.74 12.13 7.15
CA GLN A 74 1.42 12.57 7.64
C GLN A 74 0.26 12.06 6.77
N GLU A 75 0.40 12.13 5.45
CA GLU A 75 -0.57 11.59 4.49
C GLU A 75 -0.85 10.09 4.73
N CYS A 76 0.17 9.33 5.12
CA CYS A 76 0.01 7.92 5.43
C CYS A 76 -0.64 7.66 6.78
N MET A 77 -0.52 8.59 7.74
CA MET A 77 -1.17 8.47 9.05
C MET A 77 -2.68 8.68 8.98
N GLY A 78 -3.17 9.44 7.99
CA GLY A 78 -4.60 9.60 7.71
C GLY A 78 -5.19 8.49 6.84
N CYS A 79 -4.37 7.70 6.17
CA CYS A 79 -4.83 6.65 5.25
C CYS A 79 -5.33 5.41 6.01
N TYR A 80 -6.50 4.93 5.62
CA TYR A 80 -7.07 3.65 6.05
C TYR A 80 -7.29 2.76 4.85
N LYS A 81 -7.46 1.46 5.11
CA LYS A 81 -7.92 0.51 4.10
C LYS A 81 -8.73 -0.60 4.71
N VAL A 82 -9.77 -1.01 3.98
CA VAL A 82 -10.43 -2.29 4.27
C VAL A 82 -9.61 -3.40 3.64
N VAL A 83 -9.31 -4.42 4.43
CA VAL A 83 -8.52 -5.59 4.04
C VAL A 83 -9.41 -6.81 4.04
N VAL A 84 -9.29 -7.61 2.98
CA VAL A 84 -9.88 -8.94 2.87
C VAL A 84 -8.76 -9.92 2.51
N ARG A 85 -8.77 -11.12 3.10
CA ARG A 85 -7.75 -12.15 2.87
C ARG A 85 -8.39 -13.43 2.34
N PRO A 86 -8.57 -13.56 1.02
CA PRO A 86 -9.00 -14.83 0.43
C PRO A 86 -8.02 -15.95 0.79
N GLU A 87 -8.54 -17.14 1.05
CA GLU A 87 -7.75 -18.35 1.31
C GLU A 87 -7.64 -19.23 0.05
N THR A 88 -8.56 -19.04 -0.90
CA THR A 88 -8.62 -19.85 -2.12
C THR A 88 -8.61 -19.01 -3.39
N TYR A 89 -8.18 -19.62 -4.50
CA TYR A 89 -8.28 -19.00 -5.82
C TYR A 89 -9.72 -18.65 -6.19
N LYS A 90 -10.70 -19.47 -5.80
CA LYS A 90 -12.12 -19.20 -6.04
C LYS A 90 -12.58 -17.94 -5.31
N GLU A 91 -12.18 -17.77 -4.06
CA GLU A 91 -12.47 -16.56 -3.28
C GLU A 91 -11.78 -15.33 -3.87
N LEU A 92 -10.53 -15.45 -4.35
CA LEU A 92 -9.85 -14.36 -5.04
C LEU A 92 -10.63 -13.91 -6.30
N LEU A 93 -11.13 -14.86 -7.10
CA LEU A 93 -11.94 -14.53 -8.28
C LEU A 93 -13.23 -13.81 -7.90
N LEU A 94 -13.95 -14.30 -6.88
CA LEU A 94 -15.14 -13.63 -6.37
C LEU A 94 -14.82 -12.21 -5.87
N LEU A 95 -13.71 -12.06 -5.16
CA LEU A 95 -13.28 -10.76 -4.64
C LEU A 95 -12.89 -9.78 -5.76
N LYS A 96 -12.36 -10.28 -6.89
CA LYS A 96 -12.12 -9.48 -8.10
C LYS A 96 -13.43 -8.95 -8.68
N ASP A 97 -14.48 -9.77 -8.70
CA ASP A 97 -15.80 -9.33 -9.19
C ASP A 97 -16.37 -8.23 -8.27
N VAL A 98 -16.32 -8.44 -6.94
CA VAL A 98 -16.67 -7.39 -5.96
C VAL A 98 -15.87 -6.11 -6.15
N LEU A 99 -14.55 -6.21 -6.41
CA LEU A 99 -13.70 -5.05 -6.67
C LEU A 99 -14.21 -4.23 -7.88
N TYR A 100 -14.58 -4.89 -8.97
CA TYR A 100 -15.08 -4.22 -10.16
C TYR A 100 -16.49 -3.67 -9.98
N ASP A 101 -17.39 -4.43 -9.36
CA ASP A 101 -18.77 -4.02 -9.12
C ASP A 101 -18.84 -2.77 -8.24
N MET A 102 -17.98 -2.70 -7.22
CA MET A 102 -17.87 -1.53 -6.35
C MET A 102 -17.26 -0.33 -7.08
N ASN A 103 -16.36 -0.55 -8.04
CA ASN A 103 -15.65 0.50 -8.78
C ASN A 103 -15.05 1.61 -7.88
N LEU A 104 -14.39 1.19 -6.80
CA LEU A 104 -13.78 2.05 -5.79
C LEU A 104 -12.25 1.92 -5.81
N PRO A 105 -11.49 2.92 -5.27
CA PRO A 105 -10.05 2.84 -5.18
C PRO A 105 -9.60 1.60 -4.40
N GLY A 106 -8.95 0.66 -5.10
CA GLY A 106 -8.60 -0.62 -4.52
C GLY A 106 -7.93 -1.58 -5.46
N LYS A 107 -7.48 -2.69 -4.90
CA LYS A 107 -6.79 -3.77 -5.63
C LYS A 107 -7.01 -5.13 -4.97
N VAL A 108 -6.97 -6.18 -5.80
CA VAL A 108 -6.96 -7.58 -5.34
C VAL A 108 -5.83 -8.35 -6.01
N GLY A 109 -5.31 -9.40 -5.37
CA GLY A 109 -4.18 -10.13 -5.94
C GLY A 109 -3.47 -11.11 -5.02
N ILE A 110 -2.37 -11.69 -5.51
CA ILE A 110 -1.46 -12.51 -4.69
C ILE A 110 -0.74 -11.61 -3.69
N GLU A 111 -0.74 -12.04 -2.44
CA GLU A 111 0.06 -11.42 -1.41
C GLU A 111 1.49 -11.96 -1.47
N VAL A 112 2.42 -11.12 -1.91
CA VAL A 112 3.84 -11.49 -2.09
C VAL A 112 4.71 -11.09 -0.91
N ARG A 113 4.16 -10.38 0.08
CA ARG A 113 4.89 -9.95 1.27
C ARG A 113 4.91 -11.07 2.28
N ALA A 114 6.09 -11.61 2.56
CA ALA A 114 6.28 -12.70 3.51
C ALA A 114 5.83 -12.33 4.95
N GLU A 115 5.80 -11.05 5.29
CA GLU A 115 5.31 -10.56 6.58
C GLU A 115 3.79 -10.48 6.70
N VAL A 116 3.06 -10.64 5.59
CA VAL A 116 1.60 -10.71 5.60
C VAL A 116 1.21 -12.17 5.56
N ASP A 117 0.59 -12.61 6.65
CA ASP A 117 0.05 -13.97 6.76
C ASP A 117 -1.23 -14.12 5.93
N ALA A 118 -1.09 -14.17 4.61
CA ALA A 118 -2.16 -14.37 3.65
C ALA A 118 -1.61 -14.89 2.31
N LEU A 119 -2.39 -15.70 1.60
CA LEU A 119 -2.10 -16.08 0.21
C LEU A 119 -2.46 -14.96 -0.77
N TYR A 120 -3.58 -14.30 -0.49
CA TYR A 120 -4.18 -13.31 -1.35
C TYR A 120 -4.60 -12.11 -0.50
N GLY A 121 -4.76 -10.96 -1.15
CA GLY A 121 -5.24 -9.75 -0.49
C GLY A 121 -6.22 -8.98 -1.35
N GLY A 122 -7.22 -8.39 -0.72
CA GLY A 122 -8.01 -7.29 -1.25
C GLY A 122 -7.82 -6.06 -0.37
N TYR A 123 -7.65 -4.91 -1.00
CA TYR A 123 -7.36 -3.65 -0.33
C TYR A 123 -8.19 -2.54 -0.96
N TRP A 124 -9.08 -1.91 -0.19
CA TRP A 124 -9.80 -0.70 -0.59
C TRP A 124 -9.30 0.47 0.24
N TYR A 125 -8.79 1.50 -0.43
CA TYR A 125 -8.23 2.68 0.23
C TYR A 125 -9.32 3.66 0.64
N CYS A 126 -9.12 4.30 1.80
CA CYS A 126 -10.05 5.23 2.44
C CYS A 126 -9.29 6.43 3.01
N ASP A 127 -9.90 7.60 2.87
CA ASP A 127 -9.41 8.89 3.32
C ASP A 127 -9.95 9.16 4.73
N GLY A 128 -9.32 8.53 5.72
CA GLY A 128 -9.72 8.65 7.12
C GLY A 128 -10.54 7.47 7.65
N ILE A 129 -10.75 7.50 8.96
CA ILE A 129 -11.34 6.37 9.68
C ILE A 129 -12.84 6.24 9.45
N GLU A 130 -13.55 7.36 9.29
CA GLU A 130 -15.00 7.40 9.04
C GLU A 130 -15.33 6.72 7.71
N GLU A 131 -14.68 7.15 6.62
CA GLU A 131 -14.81 6.46 5.33
C GLU A 131 -14.38 4.98 5.44
N GLY A 132 -13.37 4.70 6.26
CA GLY A 132 -12.94 3.34 6.56
C GLY A 132 -14.06 2.44 7.10
N PHE A 133 -14.84 2.93 8.06
CA PHE A 133 -15.96 2.18 8.64
C PHE A 133 -17.13 2.04 7.65
N ASP A 134 -17.47 3.10 6.92
CA ASP A 134 -18.51 3.03 5.89
C ASP A 134 -18.14 2.00 4.82
N ARG A 135 -16.89 2.05 4.36
CA ARG A 135 -16.36 1.10 3.38
C ARG A 135 -16.35 -0.34 3.91
N LEU A 136 -16.02 -0.52 5.19
CA LEU A 136 -16.04 -1.84 5.83
C LEU A 136 -17.45 -2.43 5.82
N GLY A 137 -18.47 -1.62 6.13
CA GLY A 137 -19.88 -2.03 6.05
C GLY A 137 -20.28 -2.47 4.64
N GLN A 138 -19.93 -1.67 3.62
CA GLN A 138 -20.21 -1.98 2.21
C GLN A 138 -19.55 -3.29 1.77
N ILE A 139 -18.28 -3.50 2.13
CA ILE A 139 -17.55 -4.72 1.75
C ILE A 139 -18.09 -5.93 2.49
N ARG A 140 -18.37 -5.84 3.80
CA ARG A 140 -19.00 -6.92 4.57
C ARG A 140 -20.34 -7.32 3.97
N PHE A 141 -21.13 -6.35 3.52
CA PHE A 141 -22.39 -6.61 2.83
C PHE A 141 -22.18 -7.32 1.48
N ALA A 142 -21.24 -6.85 0.65
CA ALA A 142 -20.91 -7.47 -0.64
C ALA A 142 -20.36 -8.90 -0.49
N LEU A 143 -19.72 -9.21 0.64
CA LEU A 143 -19.20 -10.53 0.98
C LEU A 143 -20.20 -11.40 1.74
N SER A 144 -21.45 -10.94 1.92
CA SER A 144 -22.48 -11.71 2.62
C SER A 144 -22.69 -13.09 1.97
N GLY A 145 -22.73 -14.13 2.80
CA GLY A 145 -22.83 -15.52 2.32
C GLY A 145 -21.48 -16.17 1.95
N THR A 146 -20.37 -15.45 2.05
CA THR A 146 -19.02 -16.01 1.94
C THR A 146 -18.41 -16.26 3.33
N LYS A 147 -17.26 -16.96 3.38
CA LYS A 147 -16.44 -17.10 4.59
C LYS A 147 -15.35 -16.03 4.70
N MET A 148 -15.23 -15.14 3.71
CA MET A 148 -14.18 -14.13 3.69
C MET A 148 -14.48 -13.05 4.73
N GLU A 149 -13.49 -12.77 5.58
CA GLU A 149 -13.58 -11.70 6.57
C GLU A 149 -12.96 -10.40 6.05
N ALA A 150 -13.62 -9.29 6.37
CA ALA A 150 -13.13 -7.95 6.12
C ALA A 150 -12.85 -7.22 7.44
N PHE A 151 -11.71 -6.53 7.51
CA PHE A 151 -11.31 -5.73 8.65
C PHE A 151 -10.68 -4.41 8.23
N LEU A 152 -10.76 -3.41 9.10
CA LEU A 152 -10.16 -2.10 8.87
C LEU A 152 -8.71 -2.08 9.34
N LYS A 153 -7.82 -1.51 8.52
CA LYS A 153 -6.40 -1.33 8.85
C LYS A 153 -5.97 0.10 8.59
N ARG A 154 -5.21 0.69 9.52
CA ARG A 154 -4.55 1.98 9.31
C ARG A 154 -3.25 1.80 8.52
N ALA A 155 -3.10 2.57 7.46
CA ALA A 155 -1.88 2.69 6.66
C ALA A 155 -1.26 1.35 6.15
N CYS A 156 0.00 1.40 5.73
CA CYS A 156 0.74 0.27 5.17
C CYS A 156 1.37 -0.61 6.27
N THR A 157 1.41 -1.93 6.04
CA THR A 157 1.97 -2.93 6.97
C THR A 157 3.42 -2.62 7.33
N GLU A 158 4.19 -2.07 6.40
CA GLU A 158 5.61 -1.73 6.57
C GLU A 158 5.82 -0.69 7.68
N TYR A 159 4.83 0.17 7.93
CA TYR A 159 4.90 1.16 9.02
C TYR A 159 4.74 0.51 10.39
N GLU A 160 3.80 -0.43 10.55
CA GLU A 160 3.62 -1.14 11.82
C GLU A 160 4.83 -2.02 12.14
N ARG A 161 5.51 -2.54 11.12
CA ARG A 161 6.77 -3.27 11.29
C ARG A 161 7.88 -2.40 11.88
N GLU A 162 8.05 -1.18 11.38
CA GLU A 162 9.14 -0.28 11.81
C GLU A 162 8.80 0.48 13.10
N PHE A 163 7.55 0.90 13.28
CA PHE A 163 7.12 1.80 14.36
C PHE A 163 6.18 1.15 15.39
N GLY A 164 5.81 -0.11 15.20
CA GLY A 164 4.88 -0.81 16.06
C GLY A 164 3.41 -0.40 15.84
N PRO A 165 2.53 -0.73 16.80
CA PRO A 165 1.08 -0.57 16.67
C PRO A 165 0.62 0.82 16.24
N SER A 166 -0.35 0.88 15.32
CA SER A 166 -0.78 2.10 14.64
C SER A 166 -1.61 3.08 15.47
N ASP A 167 -2.11 2.64 16.61
CA ASP A 167 -2.73 3.43 17.67
C ASP A 167 -1.70 4.24 18.47
N LYS A 168 -0.41 3.85 18.45
CA LYS A 168 0.65 4.51 19.23
C LYS A 168 1.43 5.56 18.45
N TRP A 169 1.16 5.71 17.16
CA TRP A 169 1.88 6.62 16.30
C TRP A 169 1.61 8.09 16.67
N LYS A 170 2.66 8.92 16.62
CA LYS A 170 2.59 10.34 16.94
C LYS A 170 3.35 11.17 15.91
N ILE A 171 2.90 12.41 15.70
CA ILE A 171 3.62 13.38 14.90
C ILE A 171 4.94 13.72 15.60
N VAL A 172 6.04 13.63 14.86
CA VAL A 172 7.37 13.94 15.38
C VAL A 172 7.68 15.43 15.21
N PRO A 173 8.24 16.13 16.20
CA PRO A 173 8.63 17.53 16.04
C PRO A 173 9.60 17.74 14.87
N GLY A 174 9.24 18.63 13.95
CA GLY A 174 9.99 18.93 12.74
C GLY A 174 9.65 18.06 11.52
N GLN A 175 8.78 17.05 11.67
CA GLN A 175 8.31 16.20 10.57
C GLN A 175 7.76 17.02 9.41
N LYS A 176 6.79 17.91 9.68
CA LYS A 176 6.17 18.74 8.64
C LYS A 176 7.16 19.57 7.84
N ALA A 177 8.17 20.16 8.50
CA ALA A 177 9.19 20.94 7.83
C ALA A 177 10.06 20.10 6.87
N ILE A 178 10.26 18.82 7.19
CA ILE A 178 10.95 17.86 6.32
C ILE A 178 10.05 17.50 5.14
N GLU A 179 8.80 17.11 5.40
CA GLU A 179 7.83 16.74 4.36
C GLU A 179 7.59 17.89 3.37
N ASP A 180 7.33 19.11 3.86
CA ASP A 180 7.12 20.30 3.03
C ASP A 180 8.35 20.59 2.14
N LYS A 181 9.56 20.32 2.65
CA LYS A 181 10.80 20.50 1.88
C LYS A 181 10.99 19.42 0.83
N VAL A 182 10.65 18.17 1.15
CA VAL A 182 10.70 17.06 0.19
C VAL A 182 9.73 17.31 -0.96
N VAL A 183 8.48 17.67 -0.65
CA VAL A 183 7.46 17.99 -1.67
C VAL A 183 7.87 19.17 -2.56
N LYS A 184 8.53 20.20 -2.02
CA LYS A 184 9.04 21.32 -2.83
C LYS A 184 10.14 20.93 -3.82
N MET A 185 10.94 19.91 -3.48
CA MET A 185 12.09 19.48 -4.28
C MET A 185 11.74 18.43 -5.34
N VAL A 186 10.58 17.80 -5.23
CA VAL A 186 10.15 16.72 -6.09
C VAL A 186 8.93 17.15 -6.92
N GLU A 187 9.02 17.00 -8.24
CA GLU A 187 7.86 17.00 -9.15
C GLU A 187 7.36 15.56 -9.24
N ILE A 188 6.12 15.31 -8.79
CA ILE A 188 5.54 13.97 -8.84
C ILE A 188 4.82 13.80 -10.17
N ASP A 189 5.31 12.88 -11.00
CA ASP A 189 4.58 12.45 -12.19
C ASP A 189 3.58 11.36 -11.80
N ASN A 190 2.32 11.79 -11.68
CA ASN A 190 1.17 10.98 -11.28
C ASN A 190 0.38 10.43 -12.48
N THR A 191 1.00 10.27 -13.64
CA THR A 191 0.30 9.78 -14.83
C THR A 191 -0.17 8.33 -14.64
N LYS A 192 -1.43 8.17 -14.24
CA LYS A 192 -2.05 6.87 -14.01
C LYS A 192 -2.35 6.20 -15.36
N LYS A 193 -1.76 5.02 -15.59
CA LYS A 193 -2.13 4.14 -16.70
C LYS A 193 -3.09 3.08 -16.18
N SER A 194 -4.30 3.03 -16.73
CA SER A 194 -5.24 1.93 -16.49
C SER A 194 -4.66 0.61 -16.97
N GLN A 195 -4.98 -0.48 -16.26
CA GLN A 195 -4.71 -1.82 -16.77
C GLN A 195 -5.57 -2.08 -18.00
N THR A 196 -4.94 -2.61 -19.05
CA THR A 196 -5.65 -3.13 -20.22
C THR A 196 -6.25 -4.49 -19.90
N ILE A 197 -7.16 -4.98 -20.75
CA ILE A 197 -7.70 -6.34 -20.62
C ILE A 197 -6.59 -7.39 -20.66
N VAL A 198 -5.59 -7.20 -21.53
CA VAL A 198 -4.43 -8.08 -21.66
C VAL A 198 -3.59 -8.09 -20.37
N ASP A 199 -3.43 -6.94 -19.72
CA ASP A 199 -2.74 -6.88 -18.43
C ASP A 199 -3.48 -7.71 -17.38
N VAL A 200 -4.81 -7.57 -17.29
CA VAL A 200 -5.64 -8.30 -16.33
C VAL A 200 -5.59 -9.81 -16.60
N GLU A 201 -5.70 -10.24 -17.86
CA GLU A 201 -5.61 -11.65 -18.26
C GLU A 201 -4.26 -12.27 -17.89
N ASN A 202 -3.15 -11.57 -18.15
CA ASN A 202 -1.82 -12.03 -17.76
C ASN A 202 -1.67 -12.19 -16.24
N ILE A 203 -2.20 -11.24 -15.47
CA ILE A 203 -2.17 -11.29 -14.01
C ILE A 203 -3.02 -12.45 -13.48
N MET A 204 -4.19 -12.68 -14.06
CA MET A 204 -5.05 -13.81 -13.70
C MET A 204 -4.42 -15.16 -14.06
N GLU A 205 -3.68 -15.25 -15.17
CA GLU A 205 -2.90 -16.44 -15.50
C GLU A 205 -1.81 -16.71 -14.45
N ASP A 206 -1.14 -15.67 -13.95
CA ASP A 206 -0.17 -15.82 -12.87
C ASP A 206 -0.83 -16.22 -11.54
N TRP A 207 -2.04 -15.73 -11.25
CA TRP A 207 -2.84 -16.21 -10.11
C TRP A 207 -3.15 -17.70 -10.21
N ARG A 208 -3.53 -18.17 -11.40
CA ARG A 208 -3.81 -19.58 -11.66
C ARG A 208 -2.57 -20.45 -11.47
N LYS A 209 -1.42 -20.03 -11.99
CA LYS A 209 -0.12 -20.72 -11.79
C LYS A 209 0.25 -20.77 -10.31
N PHE A 210 0.11 -19.66 -9.60
CA PHE A 210 0.39 -19.57 -8.17
C PHE A 210 -0.52 -20.51 -7.36
N ALA A 211 -1.83 -20.50 -7.63
CA ALA A 211 -2.78 -21.40 -6.98
C ALA A 211 -2.42 -22.88 -7.19
N LYS A 212 -2.00 -23.25 -8.41
CA LYS A 212 -1.53 -24.61 -8.71
C LYS A 212 -0.26 -24.97 -7.93
N ALA A 213 0.65 -24.03 -7.74
CA ALA A 213 1.91 -24.23 -7.02
C ALA A 213 1.73 -24.35 -5.50
N CYS A 214 0.80 -23.61 -4.90
CA CYS A 214 0.49 -23.71 -3.46
C CYS A 214 -0.13 -25.06 -3.08
N GLY A 215 -0.83 -25.71 -4.00
CA GLY A 215 -1.56 -26.96 -3.72
C GLY A 215 -2.70 -26.78 -2.72
N PRO A 216 -3.44 -27.85 -2.40
CA PRO A 216 -4.63 -27.79 -1.53
C PRO A 216 -4.32 -27.54 -0.04
N ASN A 217 -3.04 -27.59 0.38
CA ASN A 217 -2.65 -27.65 1.80
C ASN A 217 -1.82 -26.45 2.28
N TYR A 218 -1.66 -25.39 1.48
CA TYR A 218 -0.90 -24.22 1.95
C TYR A 218 -1.71 -23.48 3.01
N LYS A 219 -1.18 -23.44 4.23
CA LYS A 219 -1.62 -22.51 5.28
C LYS A 219 -0.56 -21.44 5.42
N ALA A 220 -0.96 -20.19 5.26
CA ALA A 220 -0.08 -19.07 5.57
C ALA A 220 0.35 -19.19 7.06
N SER A 221 1.64 -18.99 7.33
CA SER A 221 2.22 -19.15 8.67
C SER A 221 1.95 -17.94 9.56
N HIS A 222 1.10 -18.12 10.56
CA HIS A 222 0.64 -17.10 11.51
C HIS A 222 1.76 -16.46 12.32
N ASN A 223 1.81 -15.12 12.27
CA ASN A 223 2.12 -14.24 13.40
C ASN A 223 1.72 -12.82 12.98
N TYR A 224 0.61 -12.25 13.45
CA TYR A 224 0.44 -10.84 13.85
C TYR A 224 -1.02 -10.54 14.23
N VAL A 225 -1.17 -9.64 15.21
CA VAL A 225 -2.40 -9.26 15.91
C VAL A 225 -3.43 -8.63 14.97
N THR A 226 -4.62 -9.23 14.89
CA THR A 226 -5.83 -8.59 14.33
C THR A 226 -6.48 -7.73 15.42
N TYR A 227 -6.92 -6.53 15.04
CA TYR A 227 -7.79 -5.72 15.89
C TYR A 227 -9.22 -6.18 15.65
N GLU A 228 -9.69 -7.10 16.48
CA GLU A 228 -11.12 -7.38 16.59
C GLU A 228 -11.79 -6.30 17.44
N GLU A 229 -12.95 -5.85 16.97
CA GLU A 229 -13.79 -4.85 17.61
C GLU A 229 -14.17 -5.30 19.03
N GLY A 230 -13.81 -4.49 20.03
CA GLY A 230 -14.44 -4.50 21.34
C GLY A 230 -13.68 -5.23 22.45
N ARG A 231 -12.98 -4.47 23.30
CA ARG A 231 -13.05 -4.68 24.75
C ARG A 231 -13.17 -3.33 25.45
N LYS A 232 -14.29 -3.26 26.19
CA LYS A 232 -14.79 -2.28 27.17
C LYS A 232 -13.76 -1.34 27.78
#